data_AF-A0A7W1H166-F1
#
_entry.id   AF-A0A7W1H166-F1
#
_cell.length_a   1.000
_cell.length_b   1.000
_cell.length_c   1.000
_cell.angle_alpha   90.00
_cell.angle_beta   90.00
_cell.angle_gamma   90.00
#
_symmetry.space_group_name_H-M   'P 1'
#
loop_
_entity.id
_entity.type
_entity.pdbx_description
1 polymer ?
#
loop_
_entity_poly.entity_id
_entity_poly.type
_entity_poly.pdbx_seq_one_letter_code
_entity_poly.pdbx_strand_id
1 'polypeptide(L)'
;PALPVLDDGEQAFQPIWANDLGKALAMAVEREDLAGRVLELAGNERTCTNDVLDRFQEITGRSPARVPVPTLLANLGTKLAAFAGIGLPINDSQITMLEEGNVIGAGHDNALTMVFGIEPTSLQAGLRLLADALPEQLPSEGFGAFERKRYWADIRSVHHTAESLFDVFRENMNVLTPELLELGAEPGRDVHPLQEGSVLTMRLPVRGHIQVRVEELTERSLTLATLQGHPLAGIIRFLAE
;
A
#
# COMPACT_ATOMS: atom_id res chain seq x y z
N PRO A 1 -4.12 -16.05 3.27
CA PRO A 1 -3.30 -15.52 4.38
C PRO A 1 -4.23 -15.05 5.51
N ALA A 2 -3.75 -15.09 6.76
CA ALA A 2 -4.50 -14.67 7.94
C ALA A 2 -3.71 -13.57 8.66
N LEU A 3 -4.41 -12.56 9.16
CA LEU A 3 -3.82 -11.44 9.91
C LEU A 3 -4.24 -11.53 11.37
N PRO A 4 -3.29 -11.56 12.32
CA PRO A 4 -3.63 -11.42 13.73
C PRO A 4 -4.16 -10.01 14.01
N VAL A 5 -5.25 -9.92 14.75
CA VAL A 5 -5.86 -8.66 15.20
C VAL A 5 -5.99 -8.74 16.71
N LEU A 6 -5.60 -7.69 17.43
CA LEU A 6 -5.66 -7.67 18.89
C LEU A 6 -7.12 -7.63 19.36
N ASP A 7 -7.51 -8.55 20.25
CA ASP A 7 -8.90 -8.74 20.70
C ASP A 7 -9.91 -8.71 19.54
N ASP A 8 -10.77 -7.69 19.47
CA ASP A 8 -11.77 -7.48 18.42
C ASP A 8 -11.31 -6.53 17.30
N GLY A 9 -10.18 -5.85 17.45
CA GLY A 9 -9.65 -4.87 16.50
C GLY A 9 -10.29 -3.49 16.55
N GLU A 10 -11.12 -3.22 17.57
CA GLU A 10 -11.87 -1.97 17.74
C GLU A 10 -11.13 -0.92 18.59
N GLN A 11 -9.89 -1.19 19.00
CA GLN A 11 -9.08 -0.25 19.76
C GLN A 11 -8.85 1.03 18.95
N ALA A 12 -9.27 2.16 19.51
CA ALA A 12 -9.24 3.44 18.82
C ALA A 12 -7.83 4.06 18.80
N PHE A 13 -7.42 4.55 17.65
CA PHE A 13 -6.21 5.37 17.48
C PHE A 13 -6.41 6.47 16.43
N GLN A 14 -5.57 7.50 16.45
CA GLN A 14 -5.67 8.67 15.56
C GLN A 14 -4.35 8.85 14.79
N PRO A 15 -4.19 8.22 13.62
CA PRO A 15 -2.93 8.24 12.88
C PRO A 15 -2.65 9.62 12.30
N ILE A 16 -1.38 9.94 12.11
CA ILE A 16 -0.90 11.16 11.44
C ILE A 16 -0.01 10.77 10.27
N TRP A 17 -0.16 11.45 9.13
CA TRP A 17 0.73 11.25 7.99
C TRP A 17 2.12 11.79 8.27
N ALA A 18 3.15 10.99 8.01
CA ALA A 18 4.53 11.32 8.37
C ALA A 18 5.02 12.64 7.76
N ASN A 19 4.64 12.97 6.53
CA ASN A 19 5.03 14.23 5.91
C ASN A 19 4.35 15.44 6.55
N ASP A 20 3.13 15.30 7.06
CA ASP A 20 2.43 16.39 7.74
C ASP A 20 3.04 16.63 9.12
N LEU A 21 3.40 15.56 9.84
CA LEU A 21 4.20 15.66 11.05
C LEU A 21 5.57 16.31 10.76
N GLY A 22 6.24 15.93 9.67
CA GLY A 22 7.50 16.52 9.25
C GLY A 22 7.42 18.03 9.02
N LYS A 23 6.35 18.50 8.34
CA LYS A 23 6.08 19.94 8.18
C LYS A 23 5.88 20.63 9.53
N ALA A 24 5.09 20.03 10.43
CA ALA A 24 4.85 20.60 11.76
C ALA A 24 6.13 20.72 12.57
N LEU A 25 7.00 19.70 12.54
CA LEU A 25 8.31 19.72 13.20
C LEU A 25 9.22 20.80 12.61
N ALA A 26 9.26 20.93 11.28
CA ALA A 26 10.04 21.96 10.60
C ALA A 26 9.58 23.38 10.98
N MET A 27 8.27 23.61 11.10
CA MET A 27 7.73 24.89 11.56
C MET A 27 7.99 25.12 13.06
N ALA A 28 7.96 24.08 13.88
CA ALA A 28 8.14 24.18 15.32
C ALA A 28 9.55 24.65 15.69
N VAL A 29 10.59 24.20 14.98
CA VAL A 29 11.99 24.58 15.26
C VAL A 29 12.28 26.05 14.96
N GLU A 30 11.45 26.72 14.15
CA GLU A 30 11.59 28.14 13.82
C GLU A 30 10.78 29.07 14.74
N ARG A 31 9.98 28.50 15.66
CA ARG A 31 9.01 29.24 16.48
C ARG A 31 9.40 29.28 17.95
N GLU A 32 9.97 30.40 18.38
CA GLU A 32 10.31 30.64 19.79
C GLU A 32 9.10 30.67 20.72
N ASP A 33 7.92 31.06 20.22
CA ASP A 33 6.66 31.12 20.98
C ASP A 33 6.12 29.73 21.39
N LEU A 34 6.69 28.67 20.82
CA LEU A 34 6.36 27.28 21.14
C LEU A 34 7.31 26.66 22.18
N ALA A 35 8.38 27.37 22.57
CA ALA A 35 9.39 26.84 23.48
C ALA A 35 8.78 26.40 24.83
N GLY A 36 9.11 25.17 25.25
CA GLY A 36 8.64 24.60 26.52
C GLY A 36 7.16 24.17 26.55
N ARG A 37 6.45 24.26 25.42
CA ARG A 37 5.05 23.79 25.32
C ARG A 37 5.00 22.32 24.93
N VAL A 38 4.02 21.61 25.49
CA VAL A 38 3.60 20.30 25.01
C VAL A 38 2.50 20.53 23.96
N LEU A 39 2.69 19.96 22.77
CA LEU A 39 1.74 20.04 21.68
C LEU A 39 1.31 18.62 21.30
N GLU A 40 0.02 18.39 21.21
CA GLU A 40 -0.55 17.13 20.73
C GLU A 40 -0.85 17.24 19.23
N LEU A 41 -0.35 16.29 18.44
CA LEU A 41 -0.53 16.27 16.99
C LEU A 41 -1.09 14.92 16.57
N ALA A 42 -2.13 14.95 15.76
CA ALA A 42 -2.71 13.77 15.14
C ALA A 42 -3.31 14.12 13.78
N GLY A 43 -3.68 13.11 12.98
CA GLY A 43 -4.47 13.34 11.78
C GLY A 43 -5.91 13.75 12.09
N ASN A 44 -6.73 13.83 11.05
CA ASN A 44 -8.13 14.25 11.15
C ASN A 44 -9.08 13.13 11.62
N GLU A 45 -8.74 11.87 11.37
CA GLU A 45 -9.62 10.72 11.58
C GLU A 45 -9.20 9.88 12.80
N ARG A 46 -10.14 9.60 13.70
CA ARG A 46 -10.01 8.49 14.67
C ARG A 46 -10.48 7.21 13.97
N THR A 47 -9.72 6.14 14.10
CA THR A 47 -9.93 4.87 13.40
C THR A 47 -9.63 3.69 14.34
N CYS A 48 -9.80 2.47 13.83
CA CYS A 48 -9.43 1.23 14.49
C CYS A 48 -8.75 0.28 13.49
N THR A 49 -8.21 -0.84 13.98
CA THR A 49 -7.47 -1.79 13.12
C THR A 49 -8.39 -2.36 12.04
N ASN A 50 -9.65 -2.65 12.37
CA ASN A 50 -10.62 -3.15 11.41
C ASN A 50 -10.89 -2.15 10.28
N ASP A 51 -11.13 -0.87 10.58
CA ASP A 51 -11.35 0.18 9.57
C ASP A 51 -10.13 0.34 8.64
N VAL A 52 -8.90 0.32 9.18
CA VAL A 52 -7.69 0.34 8.35
C VAL A 52 -7.60 -0.87 7.42
N LEU A 53 -7.92 -2.08 7.91
CA LEU A 53 -7.93 -3.30 7.11
C LEU A 53 -9.02 -3.28 6.03
N ASP A 54 -10.21 -2.76 6.34
CA ASP A 54 -11.32 -2.60 5.40
C ASP A 54 -10.93 -1.63 4.27
N ARG A 55 -10.33 -0.49 4.59
CA ARG A 55 -9.84 0.48 3.59
C ARG A 55 -8.71 -0.09 2.74
N PHE A 56 -7.77 -0.84 3.32
CA PHE A 56 -6.75 -1.54 2.53
C PHE A 56 -7.35 -2.61 1.62
N GLN A 57 -8.40 -3.31 2.04
CA GLN A 57 -9.10 -4.26 1.19
C GLN A 57 -9.75 -3.57 -0.01
N GLU A 58 -10.35 -2.39 0.19
CA GLU A 58 -10.89 -1.58 -0.91
C GLU A 58 -9.80 -1.13 -1.90
N ILE A 59 -8.64 -0.70 -1.38
CA ILE A 59 -7.52 -0.23 -2.22
C ILE A 59 -6.86 -1.40 -2.97
N THR A 60 -6.57 -2.49 -2.28
CA THR A 60 -5.73 -3.58 -2.82
C THR A 60 -6.52 -4.75 -3.40
N GLY A 61 -7.82 -4.82 -3.15
CA GLY A 61 -8.68 -5.96 -3.50
C GLY A 61 -8.37 -7.23 -2.70
N ARG A 62 -7.58 -7.15 -1.62
CA ARG A 62 -7.14 -8.31 -0.82
C ARG A 62 -7.94 -8.40 0.48
N SER A 63 -8.56 -9.56 0.73
CA SER A 63 -9.33 -9.84 1.94
C SER A 63 -8.72 -11.00 2.75
N PRO A 64 -7.70 -10.75 3.58
CA PRO A 64 -7.14 -11.77 4.46
C PRO A 64 -8.10 -12.07 5.63
N ALA A 65 -8.10 -13.31 6.11
CA ALA A 65 -8.88 -13.69 7.29
C ALA A 65 -8.32 -12.98 8.54
N ARG A 66 -9.18 -12.32 9.32
CA ARG A 66 -8.80 -11.68 10.59
C ARG A 66 -8.87 -12.72 11.71
N VAL A 67 -7.79 -12.85 12.48
CA VAL A 67 -7.68 -13.81 13.59
C VAL A 67 -7.56 -13.04 14.89
N PRO A 68 -8.60 -13.03 15.74
CA PRO A 68 -8.52 -12.34 17.02
C PRO A 68 -7.49 -13.01 17.93
N VAL A 69 -6.60 -12.21 18.49
CA VAL A 69 -5.57 -12.62 19.45
C VAL A 69 -5.87 -11.91 20.75
N PRO A 70 -6.28 -12.65 21.80
CA PRO A 70 -6.49 -12.07 23.12
C PRO A 70 -5.27 -11.28 23.60
N THR A 71 -5.51 -10.08 24.12
CA THR A 71 -4.45 -9.18 24.61
C THR A 71 -3.53 -9.84 25.63
N LEU A 72 -4.07 -10.69 26.50
CA LEU A 72 -3.27 -11.48 27.43
C LEU A 72 -2.24 -12.36 26.70
N LEU A 73 -2.65 -13.06 25.64
CA LEU A 73 -1.75 -13.92 24.87
C LEU A 73 -0.73 -13.11 24.09
N ALA A 74 -1.14 -11.97 23.53
CA ALA A 74 -0.22 -11.04 22.86
C ALA A 74 0.88 -10.56 23.83
N ASN A 75 0.48 -10.06 25.01
CA ASN A 75 1.38 -9.57 26.06
C ASN A 75 2.32 -10.66 26.61
N LEU A 76 1.87 -11.91 26.76
CA LEU A 76 2.76 -13.01 27.14
C LEU A 76 3.76 -13.33 26.03
N GLY A 77 3.29 -13.38 24.77
CA GLY A 77 4.13 -13.66 23.61
C GLY A 77 5.24 -12.63 23.41
N THR A 78 4.91 -11.35 23.54
CA THR A 78 5.88 -10.25 23.39
C THR A 78 6.93 -10.23 24.49
N LYS A 79 6.55 -10.48 25.74
CA LYS A 79 7.51 -10.61 26.86
C LYS A 79 8.49 -11.77 26.69
N LEU A 80 7.98 -12.94 26.27
CA LEU A 80 8.82 -14.10 26.02
C LEU A 80 9.78 -13.87 24.84
N ALA A 81 9.31 -13.23 23.77
CA ALA A 81 10.14 -12.88 22.63
C ALA A 81 11.22 -11.85 23.00
N ALA A 82 10.86 -10.80 23.74
CA ALA A 82 11.80 -9.81 24.26
C ALA A 82 12.88 -10.46 25.16
N PHE A 83 12.47 -11.36 26.05
CA PHE A 83 13.39 -12.14 26.88
C PHE A 83 14.34 -13.01 26.04
N ALA A 84 13.85 -13.60 24.95
CA ALA A 84 14.63 -14.43 24.05
C ALA A 84 15.44 -13.63 23.01
N GLY A 85 15.37 -12.29 23.00
CA GLY A 85 16.01 -11.44 22.00
C GLY A 85 15.42 -11.59 20.58
N ILE A 86 14.18 -12.09 20.47
CA ILE A 86 13.47 -12.27 19.21
C ILE A 86 12.68 -10.98 18.93
N GLY A 87 12.99 -10.30 17.83
CA GLY A 87 12.23 -9.14 17.37
C GLY A 87 10.87 -9.55 16.83
N LEU A 88 9.81 -9.16 17.52
CA LEU A 88 8.44 -9.22 17.00
C LEU A 88 8.06 -7.88 16.35
N PRO A 89 7.15 -7.89 15.36
CA PRO A 89 6.67 -6.66 14.72
C PRO A 89 5.87 -5.76 15.67
N ILE A 90 5.36 -6.30 16.79
CA ILE A 90 4.66 -5.58 17.84
C ILE A 90 5.35 -5.84 19.18
N ASN A 91 5.54 -4.79 19.98
CA ASN A 91 6.10 -4.87 21.33
C ASN A 91 5.09 -4.53 22.44
N ASP A 92 5.44 -4.79 23.70
CA ASP A 92 4.58 -4.52 24.86
C ASP A 92 4.04 -3.09 24.87
N SER A 93 4.88 -2.09 24.59
CA SER A 93 4.45 -0.67 24.60
C SER A 93 3.41 -0.36 23.52
N GLN A 94 3.49 -0.99 22.35
CA GLN A 94 2.52 -0.82 21.29
C GLN A 94 1.18 -1.47 21.63
N ILE A 95 1.21 -2.63 22.33
CA ILE A 95 -0.01 -3.25 22.85
C ILE A 95 -0.65 -2.34 23.89
N THR A 96 0.13 -1.83 24.86
CA THR A 96 -0.38 -0.89 25.87
C THR A 96 -0.96 0.39 25.25
N MET A 97 -0.33 0.97 24.23
CA MET A 97 -0.88 2.13 23.52
C MET A 97 -2.22 1.85 22.85
N LEU A 98 -2.44 0.63 22.34
CA LEU A 98 -3.73 0.21 21.79
C LEU A 98 -4.77 0.01 22.90
N GLU A 99 -4.38 -0.60 24.03
CA GLU A 99 -5.26 -0.79 25.19
C GLU A 99 -5.73 0.55 25.80
N GLU A 100 -4.82 1.51 25.97
CA GLU A 100 -5.09 2.80 26.63
C GLU A 100 -5.80 3.81 25.70
N GLY A 101 -5.79 3.56 24.40
CA GLY A 101 -6.32 4.45 23.37
C GLY A 101 -5.31 5.52 22.97
N ASN A 102 -4.94 5.54 21.68
CA ASN A 102 -3.94 6.44 21.14
C ASN A 102 -4.59 7.58 20.33
N VAL A 103 -5.36 8.41 21.01
CA VAL A 103 -6.12 9.54 20.42
C VAL A 103 -5.86 10.83 21.20
N ILE A 104 -5.99 11.97 20.53
CA ILE A 104 -6.01 13.26 21.23
C ILE A 104 -7.20 13.27 22.19
N GLY A 105 -6.94 13.58 23.47
CA GLY A 105 -7.95 13.52 24.53
C GLY A 105 -9.10 14.50 24.27
N ALA A 106 -10.30 14.17 24.77
CA ALA A 106 -11.44 15.08 24.66
C ALA A 106 -11.12 16.43 25.32
N GLY A 107 -11.34 17.52 24.58
CA GLY A 107 -11.07 18.89 25.05
C GLY A 107 -9.63 19.39 24.80
N HIS A 108 -8.76 18.58 24.19
CA HIS A 108 -7.46 19.03 23.71
C HIS A 108 -7.53 19.44 22.23
N ASP A 109 -6.80 20.50 21.88
CA ASP A 109 -6.70 20.99 20.52
C ASP A 109 -5.66 20.20 19.73
N ASN A 110 -5.99 19.85 18.48
CA ASN A 110 -5.01 19.27 17.55
C ASN A 110 -4.07 20.38 17.04
N ALA A 111 -2.83 20.40 17.52
CA ALA A 111 -1.87 21.43 17.16
C ALA A 111 -1.51 21.41 15.68
N LEU A 112 -1.66 20.27 14.98
CA LEU A 112 -1.39 20.16 13.55
C LEU A 112 -2.19 21.21 12.75
N THR A 113 -3.48 21.36 13.05
CA THR A 113 -4.34 22.37 12.41
C THR A 113 -4.32 23.69 13.18
N MET A 114 -4.46 23.66 14.50
CA MET A 114 -4.69 24.85 15.31
C MET A 114 -3.45 25.73 15.50
N VAL A 115 -2.26 25.12 15.56
CA VAL A 115 -0.99 25.83 15.79
C VAL A 115 -0.23 25.99 14.49
N PHE A 116 -0.18 24.94 13.66
CA PHE A 116 0.61 24.91 12.44
C PHE A 116 -0.20 25.18 11.16
N GLY A 117 -1.53 25.16 11.22
CA GLY A 117 -2.37 25.42 10.04
C GLY A 117 -2.21 24.39 8.92
N ILE A 118 -1.72 23.19 9.25
CA ILE A 118 -1.51 22.12 8.28
C ILE A 118 -2.81 21.35 8.10
N GLU A 119 -3.31 21.33 6.86
CA GLU A 119 -4.43 20.46 6.49
C GLU A 119 -3.97 18.99 6.55
N PRO A 120 -4.60 18.14 7.38
CA PRO A 120 -4.16 16.75 7.53
C PRO A 120 -4.49 15.93 6.28
N THR A 121 -3.52 15.12 5.82
CA THR A 121 -3.77 14.07 4.84
C THR A 121 -4.77 13.06 5.42
N SER A 122 -5.86 12.80 4.71
CA SER A 122 -6.86 11.81 5.15
C SER A 122 -6.27 10.41 5.21
N LEU A 123 -6.83 9.58 6.07
CA LEU A 123 -6.39 8.19 6.22
C LEU A 123 -6.45 7.47 4.88
N GLN A 124 -7.56 7.59 4.14
CA GLN A 124 -7.71 6.97 2.82
C GLN A 124 -6.63 7.41 1.82
N ALA A 125 -6.30 8.71 1.79
CA ALA A 125 -5.27 9.22 0.89
C ALA A 125 -3.87 8.69 1.27
N GLY A 126 -3.54 8.67 2.57
CA GLY A 126 -2.29 8.11 3.08
C GLY A 126 -2.16 6.62 2.77
N LEU A 127 -3.21 5.83 2.96
CA LEU A 127 -3.20 4.39 2.65
C LEU A 127 -2.98 4.11 1.16
N ARG A 128 -3.56 4.94 0.26
CA ARG A 128 -3.29 4.85 -1.18
C ARG A 128 -1.82 5.13 -1.51
N LEU A 129 -1.27 6.20 -0.94
CA LEU A 129 0.16 6.53 -1.11
C LEU A 129 1.07 5.39 -0.63
N LEU A 130 0.73 4.72 0.47
CA LEU A 130 1.48 3.56 0.96
C LEU A 130 1.37 2.36 0.02
N ALA A 131 0.18 2.07 -0.52
CA ALA A 131 0.00 1.00 -1.49
C ALA A 131 0.80 1.27 -2.78
N ASP A 132 0.81 2.52 -3.24
CA ASP A 132 1.54 2.95 -4.44
C ASP A 132 3.07 2.96 -4.24
N ALA A 133 3.53 3.09 -2.99
CA ALA A 133 4.95 3.14 -2.63
C ALA A 133 5.57 1.77 -2.29
N LEU A 134 4.81 0.67 -2.39
CA LEU A 134 5.37 -0.67 -2.16
C LEU A 134 6.52 -0.93 -3.14
N PRO A 135 7.68 -1.42 -2.66
CA PRO A 135 8.80 -1.71 -3.54
C PRO A 135 8.49 -2.90 -4.45
N GLU A 136 9.21 -2.98 -5.57
CA GLU A 136 9.16 -4.12 -6.47
C GLU A 136 9.68 -5.37 -5.75
N GLN A 137 9.04 -6.51 -6.00
CA GLN A 137 9.48 -7.80 -5.52
C GLN A 137 10.36 -8.45 -6.58
N LEU A 138 11.65 -8.55 -6.29
CA LEU A 138 12.62 -9.12 -7.23
C LEU A 138 12.46 -10.63 -7.32
N PRO A 139 12.77 -11.26 -8.48
CA PRO A 139 12.73 -12.72 -8.62
C PRO A 139 13.52 -13.49 -7.55
N SER A 140 14.58 -12.88 -7.00
CA SER A 140 15.39 -13.44 -5.91
C SER A 140 14.68 -13.49 -4.55
N GLU A 141 13.63 -12.70 -4.37
CA GLU A 141 12.85 -12.60 -3.13
C GLU A 141 11.57 -13.46 -3.18
N GLY A 142 11.25 -14.02 -4.35
CA GLY A 142 10.14 -14.93 -4.54
C GLY A 142 10.41 -16.34 -4.01
N PHE A 143 9.35 -17.15 -3.94
CA PHE A 143 9.43 -18.56 -3.59
C PHE A 143 9.18 -19.44 -4.82
N GLY A 144 9.95 -20.52 -4.95
CA GLY A 144 9.76 -21.55 -5.99
C GLY A 144 10.81 -21.52 -7.10
N ALA A 145 10.52 -22.23 -8.19
CA ALA A 145 11.41 -22.29 -9.34
C ALA A 145 11.33 -21.00 -10.18
N PHE A 146 12.47 -20.53 -10.66
CA PHE A 146 12.53 -19.43 -11.61
C PHE A 146 12.17 -19.95 -13.01
N GLU A 147 11.03 -19.50 -13.54
CA GLU A 147 10.55 -19.87 -14.88
C GLU A 147 10.57 -18.65 -15.82
N ARG A 148 11.06 -18.85 -17.04
CA ARG A 148 10.94 -17.87 -18.13
C ARG A 148 10.09 -18.46 -19.25
N LYS A 149 8.98 -17.80 -19.57
CA LYS A 149 8.09 -18.17 -20.69
C LYS A 149 8.13 -17.07 -21.74
N ARG A 150 8.20 -17.46 -23.01
CA ARG A 150 8.12 -16.54 -24.15
C ARG A 150 6.94 -16.96 -25.02
N TYR A 151 6.05 -16.01 -25.25
CA TYR A 151 4.92 -16.13 -26.16
C TYR A 151 5.11 -15.10 -27.25
N TRP A 152 4.79 -15.47 -28.50
CA TRP A 152 4.83 -14.56 -29.64
C TRP A 152 3.76 -14.94 -30.64
N ALA A 153 3.36 -13.98 -31.45
CA ALA A 153 2.45 -14.17 -32.58
C ALA A 153 3.01 -13.40 -33.77
N ASP A 154 3.11 -14.07 -34.92
CA ASP A 154 3.51 -13.43 -36.17
C ASP A 154 2.26 -12.86 -36.84
N ILE A 155 2.11 -11.54 -36.83
CA ILE A 155 0.98 -10.87 -37.46
C ILE A 155 1.37 -10.47 -38.89
N ARG A 156 0.66 -11.00 -39.89
CA ARG A 156 0.94 -10.76 -41.31
C ARG A 156 -0.13 -9.86 -41.92
N SER A 157 0.24 -9.18 -43.01
CA SER A 157 -0.67 -8.31 -43.79
C SER A 157 -1.25 -7.13 -42.98
N VAL A 158 -0.49 -6.63 -42.01
CA VAL A 158 -0.86 -5.47 -41.20
C VAL A 158 -0.38 -4.17 -41.85
N HIS A 159 -1.21 -3.13 -41.79
CA HIS A 159 -0.91 -1.80 -42.30
C HIS A 159 -0.34 -0.83 -41.25
N HIS A 160 -0.08 -1.33 -40.04
CA HIS A 160 0.46 -0.59 -38.91
C HIS A 160 1.96 -0.88 -38.73
N THR A 161 2.72 0.11 -38.27
CA THR A 161 4.08 -0.11 -37.77
C THR A 161 4.05 -0.78 -36.40
N ALA A 162 5.19 -1.29 -35.91
CA ALA A 162 5.30 -1.85 -34.57
C ALA A 162 4.88 -0.83 -33.49
N GLU A 163 5.26 0.43 -33.64
CA GLU A 163 4.85 1.54 -32.76
C GLU A 163 3.33 1.72 -32.77
N SER A 164 2.73 1.86 -33.95
CA SER A 164 1.28 2.06 -34.07
C SER A 164 0.48 0.87 -33.55
N LEU A 165 0.98 -0.36 -33.72
CA LEU A 165 0.38 -1.55 -33.11
C LEU A 165 0.50 -1.52 -31.59
N PHE A 166 1.63 -1.06 -31.07
CA PHE A 166 1.86 -0.98 -29.64
C PHE A 166 1.00 0.11 -28.98
N ASP A 167 0.78 1.23 -29.66
CA ASP A 167 -0.18 2.26 -29.24
C ASP A 167 -1.60 1.69 -29.16
N VAL A 168 -2.04 0.96 -30.18
CA VAL A 168 -3.34 0.26 -30.15
C VAL A 168 -3.40 -0.74 -29.00
N PHE A 169 -2.33 -1.50 -28.75
CA PHE A 169 -2.25 -2.39 -27.59
C PHE A 169 -2.42 -1.63 -26.27
N ARG A 170 -1.74 -0.50 -26.09
CA ARG A 170 -1.81 0.32 -24.87
C ARG A 170 -3.20 0.90 -24.63
N GLU A 171 -3.86 1.38 -25.68
CA GLU A 171 -5.21 1.94 -25.61
C GLU A 171 -6.27 0.88 -25.34
N ASN A 172 -6.03 -0.36 -25.77
CA ASN A 172 -7.00 -1.47 -25.69
C ASN A 172 -6.56 -2.57 -24.73
N MET A 173 -5.58 -2.31 -23.85
CA MET A 173 -4.96 -3.36 -23.05
C MET A 173 -5.96 -4.04 -22.12
N ASN A 174 -6.91 -3.27 -21.57
CA ASN A 174 -8.06 -3.75 -20.79
C ASN A 174 -8.97 -4.72 -21.57
N VAL A 175 -9.17 -4.52 -22.88
CA VAL A 175 -10.02 -5.35 -23.74
C VAL A 175 -9.28 -6.57 -24.27
N LEU A 176 -7.97 -6.45 -24.50
CA LEU A 176 -7.13 -7.53 -25.03
C LEU A 176 -6.73 -8.55 -23.96
N THR A 177 -6.84 -8.18 -22.67
CA THR A 177 -6.54 -9.04 -21.53
C THR A 177 -7.68 -9.08 -20.50
N PRO A 178 -8.93 -9.36 -20.92
CA PRO A 178 -10.11 -9.14 -20.09
C PRO A 178 -10.18 -10.10 -18.87
N GLU A 179 -9.50 -11.23 -18.92
CA GLU A 179 -9.39 -12.16 -17.78
C GLU A 179 -8.17 -11.91 -16.88
N LEU A 180 -7.22 -11.06 -17.32
CA LEU A 180 -5.89 -10.92 -16.71
C LEU A 180 -5.60 -9.50 -16.18
N LEU A 181 -6.30 -8.45 -16.65
CA LEU A 181 -5.89 -7.07 -16.41
C LEU A 181 -7.10 -6.12 -16.25
N GLU A 182 -7.37 -5.68 -15.02
CA GLU A 182 -8.30 -4.59 -14.71
C GLU A 182 -7.48 -3.35 -14.34
N LEU A 183 -7.29 -2.42 -15.28
CA LEU A 183 -6.40 -1.28 -15.07
C LEU A 183 -6.95 -0.29 -14.04
N GLY A 184 -6.24 -0.16 -12.90
CA GLY A 184 -6.56 0.77 -11.81
C GLY A 184 -5.72 0.51 -10.57
N ALA A 185 -5.25 1.54 -9.85
CA ALA A 185 -4.72 1.34 -8.49
C ALA A 185 -5.80 0.79 -7.53
N GLU A 186 -7.08 1.01 -7.89
CA GLU A 186 -8.30 0.46 -7.29
C GLU A 186 -9.11 -0.26 -8.39
N PRO A 187 -9.94 -1.27 -8.06
CA PRO A 187 -10.85 -1.88 -9.03
C PRO A 187 -11.74 -0.83 -9.72
N GLY A 188 -11.60 -0.65 -11.04
CA GLY A 188 -12.46 0.21 -11.85
C GLY A 188 -12.02 1.67 -12.07
N ARG A 189 -10.77 2.05 -11.73
CA ARG A 189 -10.23 3.40 -12.02
C ARG A 189 -9.31 3.40 -13.25
N ASP A 190 -9.76 3.98 -14.37
CA ASP A 190 -8.94 4.09 -15.59
C ASP A 190 -7.59 4.77 -15.34
N VAL A 191 -6.48 4.05 -15.54
CA VAL A 191 -5.09 4.58 -15.47
C VAL A 191 -4.61 5.05 -16.85
N HIS A 192 -5.52 5.53 -17.68
CA HIS A 192 -5.16 6.01 -19.01
C HIS A 192 -4.78 7.51 -18.95
N PRO A 193 -3.61 7.91 -19.50
CA PRO A 193 -2.59 7.08 -20.13
C PRO A 193 -1.64 6.41 -19.13
N LEU A 194 -1.17 5.20 -19.45
CA LEU A 194 -0.11 4.52 -18.69
C LEU A 194 1.15 5.38 -18.63
N GLN A 195 1.74 5.47 -17.44
CA GLN A 195 3.00 6.17 -17.20
C GLN A 195 3.98 5.24 -16.47
N GLU A 196 5.27 5.42 -16.72
CA GLU A 196 6.32 4.77 -15.93
C GLU A 196 6.15 5.11 -14.44
N GLY A 197 6.38 4.14 -13.57
CA GLY A 197 6.14 4.22 -12.12
C GLY A 197 4.69 4.00 -11.68
N SER A 198 3.71 4.00 -12.59
CA SER A 198 2.29 3.78 -12.24
C SER A 198 2.06 2.37 -11.67
N VAL A 199 1.25 2.28 -10.62
CA VAL A 199 0.79 1.00 -10.07
C VAL A 199 -0.55 0.61 -10.70
N LEU A 200 -0.60 -0.62 -11.20
CA LEU A 200 -1.76 -1.21 -11.84
C LEU A 200 -2.22 -2.41 -11.02
N THR A 201 -3.51 -2.50 -10.75
CA THR A 201 -4.13 -3.74 -10.31
C THR A 201 -4.37 -4.63 -11.54
N MET A 202 -4.28 -5.93 -11.35
CA MET A 202 -4.62 -6.95 -12.33
C MET A 202 -5.33 -8.08 -11.61
N ARG A 203 -6.25 -8.77 -12.27
CA ARG A 203 -6.92 -9.94 -11.71
C ARG A 203 -6.37 -11.18 -12.37
N LEU A 204 -5.77 -12.09 -11.60
CA LEU A 204 -5.30 -13.37 -12.12
C LEU A 204 -6.28 -14.50 -11.81
N PRO A 205 -6.54 -15.41 -12.76
CA PRO A 205 -7.33 -16.62 -12.49
C PRO A 205 -6.78 -17.37 -11.28
N VAL A 206 -7.68 -17.78 -10.37
CA VAL A 206 -7.37 -18.52 -9.11
C VAL A 206 -6.60 -17.69 -8.05
N ARG A 207 -6.04 -16.53 -8.40
CA ARG A 207 -5.13 -15.77 -7.53
C ARG A 207 -5.66 -14.42 -7.06
N GLY A 208 -6.77 -13.93 -7.64
CA GLY A 208 -7.41 -12.69 -7.22
C GLY A 208 -6.69 -11.44 -7.73
N HIS A 209 -6.86 -10.32 -7.03
CA HIS A 209 -6.25 -9.04 -7.39
C HIS A 209 -4.78 -8.98 -6.98
N ILE A 210 -3.95 -8.51 -7.91
CA ILE A 210 -2.51 -8.37 -7.77
C ILE A 210 -2.10 -6.97 -8.24
N GLN A 211 -1.05 -6.42 -7.66
CA GLN A 211 -0.54 -5.10 -8.00
C GLN A 211 0.82 -5.25 -8.67
N VAL A 212 1.02 -4.52 -9.76
CA VAL A 212 2.28 -4.43 -10.50
C VAL A 212 2.62 -2.98 -10.77
N ARG A 213 3.92 -2.68 -10.90
CA ARG A 213 4.40 -1.37 -11.33
C ARG A 213 4.82 -1.41 -12.80
N VAL A 214 4.55 -0.32 -13.50
CA VAL A 214 5.14 -0.04 -14.82
C VAL A 214 6.60 0.36 -14.62
N GLU A 215 7.51 -0.59 -14.82
CA GLU A 215 8.97 -0.37 -14.68
C GLU A 215 9.57 0.36 -15.87
N GLU A 216 9.06 0.07 -17.06
CA GLU A 216 9.59 0.63 -18.30
C GLU A 216 8.44 0.76 -19.30
N LEU A 217 8.36 1.92 -19.94
CA LEU A 217 7.41 2.18 -20.99
C LEU A 217 8.10 2.90 -22.15
N THR A 218 8.15 2.23 -23.30
CA THR A 218 8.71 2.77 -24.56
C THR A 218 7.64 2.82 -25.65
N GLU A 219 8.00 3.29 -26.84
CA GLU A 219 7.12 3.26 -28.03
C GLU A 219 6.76 1.84 -28.48
N ARG A 220 7.50 0.82 -28.03
CA ARG A 220 7.32 -0.58 -28.48
C ARG A 220 7.29 -1.61 -27.37
N SER A 221 7.52 -1.23 -26.11
CA SER A 221 7.56 -2.17 -25.00
C SER A 221 6.99 -1.63 -23.70
N LEU A 222 6.46 -2.55 -22.90
CA LEU A 222 5.95 -2.32 -21.55
C LEU A 222 6.51 -3.42 -20.65
N THR A 223 7.19 -3.02 -19.57
CA THR A 223 7.68 -3.95 -18.54
C THR A 223 6.90 -3.70 -17.26
N LEU A 224 6.34 -4.77 -16.69
CA LEU A 224 5.60 -4.78 -15.43
C LEU A 224 6.32 -5.65 -14.41
N ALA A 225 6.46 -5.17 -13.18
CA ALA A 225 7.01 -5.93 -12.06
C ALA A 225 6.00 -6.07 -10.92
N THR A 226 5.94 -7.25 -10.30
CA THR A 226 5.12 -7.47 -9.09
C THR A 226 5.66 -6.68 -7.91
N LEU A 227 4.77 -6.13 -7.08
CA LEU A 227 5.14 -5.42 -5.85
C LEU A 227 5.25 -6.36 -4.63
N GLN A 228 5.90 -5.88 -3.57
CA GLN A 228 6.09 -6.61 -2.32
C GLN A 228 4.75 -7.09 -1.73
N GLY A 229 4.77 -8.29 -1.13
CA GLY A 229 3.58 -8.94 -0.59
C GLY A 229 2.77 -9.67 -1.64
N HIS A 230 3.27 -9.74 -2.88
CA HIS A 230 2.73 -10.61 -3.90
C HIS A 230 3.21 -12.06 -3.69
N PRO A 231 2.34 -13.09 -3.84
CA PRO A 231 2.73 -14.49 -3.60
C PRO A 231 3.82 -15.01 -4.56
N LEU A 232 4.09 -14.31 -5.67
CA LEU A 232 5.12 -14.63 -6.64
C LEU A 232 5.92 -13.40 -7.01
N ALA A 233 7.24 -13.53 -7.17
CA ALA A 233 8.02 -12.49 -7.82
C ALA A 233 7.97 -12.71 -9.34
N GLY A 234 7.61 -11.69 -10.11
CA GLY A 234 7.46 -11.83 -11.55
C GLY A 234 7.65 -10.52 -12.30
N ILE A 235 8.23 -10.65 -13.50
CA ILE A 235 8.35 -9.57 -14.47
C ILE A 235 7.66 -10.02 -15.75
N ILE A 236 6.78 -9.18 -16.29
CA ILE A 236 6.10 -9.40 -17.57
C ILE A 236 6.55 -8.31 -18.53
N ARG A 237 7.00 -8.69 -19.72
CA ARG A 237 7.37 -7.74 -20.77
C ARG A 237 6.53 -7.98 -22.01
N PHE A 238 5.83 -6.94 -22.45
CA PHE A 238 5.18 -6.86 -23.75
C PHE A 238 6.10 -6.14 -24.72
N LEU A 239 6.15 -6.60 -25.97
CA LEU A 239 7.03 -6.08 -27.00
C LEU A 239 6.38 -6.22 -28.37
N ALA A 240 6.44 -5.18 -29.19
CA ALA A 240 6.14 -5.21 -30.61
C ALA A 240 7.43 -5.06 -31.43
N GLU A 241 7.69 -6.00 -32.34
CA GLU A 241 8.83 -6.04 -33.27
C GLU A 241 8.36 -6.04 -34.72
#